data_AF-T0RDN9-F1
#
_entry.id   AF-T0RDN9-F1
#
_cell.length_a   1.000
_cell.length_b   1.000
_cell.length_c   1.000
_cell.angle_alpha   90.00
_cell.angle_beta   90.00
_cell.angle_gamma   90.00
#
_symmetry.space_group_name_H-M   'P 1'
#
loop_
_entity.id
_entity.type
_entity.pdbx_description
1 polymer ?
#
loop_
_entity_poly.entity_id
_entity_poly.type
_entity_poly.pdbx_seq_one_letter_code
_entity_poly.pdbx_strand_id
1 'polypeptide(L)'
;MRNLLTLIALLSGLNSSTYASLGENKFLLGSYAAHTRIECELPQNSVIENVYKTDNGNYISCNNVDSFNETLSEVTALVPDGPEVSLYVEKRNSNASFDMGRIIRIPIQMVFNGKYGNFYHGSYMGVHTVLAHEYGHAIFSERIKKYDFYKDIQELAHRSSSYELAIQDAYAKGNPNNIVEFYRQQIKNLFEKRKNDKQFQKVRKITGAYNEFFADVVAVVAKNDKSAVMMALYYDEMNDQQYQMVQARQFANNSLDMQGSYMNVVHTKFAPARRFVGESLWPTNSDEAKTLIDKTFEAVVIEIQKQLKKEEMDNSKVLNKSLIETLKKLYNIENAKE
;
A
#
# COMPACT_ATOMS: atom_id res chain seq x y z
N MET A 1 -40.12 -32.33 -14.43
CA MET A 1 -39.62 -30.94 -14.37
C MET A 1 -38.74 -30.75 -13.14
N ARG A 2 -37.69 -31.57 -13.06
CA ARG A 2 -36.49 -31.40 -12.24
C ARG A 2 -35.38 -31.11 -13.26
N ASN A 3 -34.42 -30.24 -12.94
CA ASN A 3 -33.28 -29.83 -13.78
C ASN A 3 -33.40 -28.50 -14.56
N LEU A 4 -33.82 -27.40 -13.92
CA LEU A 4 -33.52 -26.06 -14.46
C LEU A 4 -33.29 -24.96 -13.41
N LEU A 5 -33.32 -25.28 -12.11
CA LEU A 5 -33.19 -24.29 -11.02
C LEU A 5 -31.85 -24.37 -10.26
N THR A 6 -30.96 -25.28 -10.64
CA THR A 6 -29.64 -25.46 -9.99
C THR A 6 -28.48 -24.79 -10.74
N LEU A 7 -28.74 -24.08 -11.84
CA LEU A 7 -27.70 -23.50 -12.71
C LEU A 7 -27.58 -21.97 -12.65
N ILE A 8 -28.45 -21.28 -11.89
CA ILE A 8 -28.44 -19.81 -11.76
C ILE A 8 -27.83 -19.34 -10.41
N ALA A 9 -27.58 -20.26 -9.47
CA ALA A 9 -26.93 -19.95 -8.18
C ALA A 9 -25.39 -20.01 -8.20
N LEU A 10 -24.77 -20.24 -9.36
CA LEU A 10 -23.31 -20.39 -9.52
C LEU A 10 -22.62 -19.20 -10.22
N LEU A 11 -23.35 -18.12 -10.54
CA LEU A 11 -22.82 -16.96 -11.26
C LEU A 11 -22.88 -15.62 -10.47
N SER A 12 -23.34 -15.63 -9.23
CA SER A 12 -23.41 -14.42 -8.37
C SER A 12 -22.37 -14.36 -7.25
N GLY A 13 -21.42 -15.32 -7.19
CA GLY A 13 -20.43 -15.45 -6.12
C GLY A 13 -18.98 -15.05 -6.46
N LEU A 14 -18.70 -14.47 -7.64
CA LEU A 14 -17.32 -14.27 -8.12
C LEU A 14 -16.89 -12.79 -8.28
N ASN A 15 -17.66 -11.81 -7.82
CA ASN A 15 -17.32 -10.38 -7.98
C ASN A 15 -16.88 -9.67 -6.67
N SER A 16 -16.65 -10.40 -5.58
CA SER A 16 -16.35 -9.78 -4.27
C SER A 16 -14.86 -9.71 -3.91
N SER A 17 -13.95 -10.14 -4.79
CA SER A 17 -12.51 -10.26 -4.51
C SER A 17 -11.62 -9.38 -5.40
N THR A 18 -12.19 -8.37 -6.06
CA THR A 18 -11.47 -7.41 -6.92
C THR A 18 -10.95 -6.17 -6.20
N TYR A 19 -11.05 -6.09 -4.88
CA TYR A 19 -10.30 -5.10 -4.11
C TYR A 19 -8.85 -5.58 -3.96
N ALA A 20 -8.00 -5.10 -4.88
CA ALA A 20 -6.54 -5.06 -4.78
C ALA A 20 -5.68 -6.28 -5.21
N SER A 21 -6.17 -7.25 -6.00
CA SER A 21 -5.26 -8.21 -6.69
C SER A 21 -5.45 -8.37 -8.21
N LEU A 22 -6.57 -7.89 -8.76
CA LEU A 22 -6.83 -7.88 -10.20
C LEU A 22 -6.64 -6.49 -10.84
N GLY A 23 -6.35 -5.46 -10.04
CA GLY A 23 -6.14 -4.08 -10.49
C GLY A 23 -4.73 -3.75 -10.98
N GLU A 24 -3.70 -4.48 -10.55
CA GLU A 24 -2.30 -4.14 -10.86
C GLU A 24 -2.00 -4.21 -12.36
N ASN A 25 -2.65 -5.10 -13.11
CA ASN A 25 -2.45 -5.22 -14.55
C ASN A 25 -3.21 -4.17 -15.39
N LYS A 26 -4.30 -3.59 -14.85
CA LYS A 26 -5.01 -2.50 -15.53
C LYS A 26 -4.40 -1.14 -15.22
N PHE A 27 -3.78 -0.96 -14.04
CA PHE A 27 -3.07 0.27 -13.68
C PHE A 27 -1.76 0.44 -14.46
N LEU A 28 -0.99 -0.63 -14.67
CA LEU A 28 0.30 -0.56 -15.38
C LEU A 28 0.17 -0.36 -16.91
N LEU A 29 -1.03 -0.47 -17.46
CA LEU A 29 -1.34 -0.17 -18.87
C LEU A 29 -2.48 0.85 -19.00
N GLY A 30 -2.91 1.46 -17.90
CA GLY A 30 -3.84 2.58 -17.87
C GLY A 30 -3.25 3.75 -18.65
N SER A 31 -4.09 4.60 -19.24
CA SER A 31 -3.63 5.61 -20.19
C SER A 31 -2.52 6.45 -19.58
N TYR A 32 -1.30 6.36 -20.11
CA TYR A 32 -0.23 7.33 -19.92
C TYR A 32 -0.63 8.65 -20.59
N ALA A 33 -1.72 9.23 -20.13
CA ALA A 33 -2.23 10.49 -20.60
C ALA A 33 -1.29 11.60 -20.15
N ALA A 34 -1.34 12.72 -20.85
CA ALA A 34 -0.69 13.93 -20.39
C ALA A 34 -1.38 14.38 -19.10
N HIS A 35 -0.59 14.54 -18.04
CA HIS A 35 -1.02 15.10 -16.77
C HIS A 35 -0.44 16.51 -16.62
N THR A 36 -1.16 17.35 -15.89
CA THR A 36 -0.69 18.73 -15.65
C THR A 36 0.09 18.77 -14.36
N ARG A 37 1.35 19.21 -14.42
CA ARG A 37 2.14 19.49 -13.21
C ARG A 37 1.53 20.67 -12.46
N ILE A 38 1.45 20.55 -11.14
CA ILE A 38 1.04 21.62 -10.23
C ILE A 38 2.31 22.26 -9.66
N GLU A 39 2.43 23.57 -9.81
CA GLU A 39 3.55 24.34 -9.26
C GLU A 39 3.12 24.98 -7.94
N CYS A 40 3.67 24.47 -6.84
CA CYS A 40 3.50 25.01 -5.49
C CYS A 40 4.88 25.15 -4.84
N GLU A 41 5.06 26.15 -3.99
CA GLU A 41 6.27 26.32 -3.20
C GLU A 41 6.28 25.30 -2.06
N LEU A 42 7.12 24.28 -2.18
CA LEU A 42 7.31 23.27 -1.15
C LEU A 42 8.48 23.65 -0.22
N PRO A 43 8.42 23.29 1.08
CA PRO A 43 9.56 23.46 1.99
C PRO A 43 10.82 22.75 1.47
N GLN A 44 12.01 23.27 1.79
CA GLN A 44 13.29 22.73 1.33
C GLN A 44 13.51 21.25 1.71
N ASN A 45 12.88 20.78 2.77
CA ASN A 45 12.93 19.41 3.27
C ASN A 45 11.71 18.57 2.87
N SER A 46 10.93 19.00 1.88
CA SER A 46 9.81 18.22 1.36
C SER A 46 10.29 16.94 0.70
N VAL A 47 9.61 15.83 0.97
CA VAL A 47 9.81 14.55 0.27
C VAL A 47 8.99 14.45 -1.01
N ILE A 48 8.18 15.47 -1.34
CA ILE A 48 7.43 15.53 -2.59
C ILE A 48 8.28 16.22 -3.64
N GLU A 49 8.67 15.48 -4.67
CA GLU A 49 9.47 16.00 -5.79
C GLU A 49 8.58 16.70 -6.84
N ASN A 50 7.48 16.05 -7.21
CA ASN A 50 6.54 16.53 -8.22
C ASN A 50 5.10 16.22 -7.82
N VAL A 51 4.17 17.07 -8.25
CA VAL A 51 2.72 16.82 -8.14
C VAL A 51 2.08 16.97 -9.50
N TYR A 52 1.31 15.97 -9.91
CA TYR A 52 0.58 15.95 -11.17
C TYR A 52 -0.92 15.77 -10.88
N LYS A 53 -1.78 16.54 -11.55
CA LYS A 53 -3.22 16.26 -11.60
C LYS A 53 -3.54 15.36 -12.79
N THR A 54 -4.28 14.28 -12.54
CA THR A 54 -4.59 13.26 -13.53
C THR A 54 -5.81 13.60 -14.39
N ASP A 55 -6.75 14.38 -13.85
CA ASP A 55 -7.99 14.77 -14.52
C ASP A 55 -7.97 16.24 -14.97
N ASN A 56 -8.84 16.57 -15.93
CA ASN A 56 -9.07 17.96 -16.31
C ASN A 56 -9.86 18.72 -15.22
N GLY A 57 -9.59 20.02 -15.12
CA GLY A 57 -10.26 20.93 -14.19
C GLY A 57 -9.37 21.41 -13.03
N ASN A 58 -9.96 22.22 -12.15
CA ASN A 58 -9.32 22.84 -10.99
C ASN A 58 -9.88 22.22 -9.71
N TYR A 59 -9.47 20.99 -9.41
CA TYR A 59 -9.89 20.28 -8.20
C TYR A 59 -8.79 20.16 -7.14
N ILE A 60 -7.54 20.45 -7.51
CA ILE A 60 -6.39 20.52 -6.61
C ILE A 60 -5.91 21.97 -6.47
N SER A 61 -5.53 22.36 -5.26
CA SER A 61 -4.93 23.64 -4.90
C SER A 61 -3.61 23.44 -4.16
N CYS A 62 -2.79 24.48 -4.00
CA CYS A 62 -1.56 24.37 -3.20
C CYS A 62 -1.83 24.02 -1.74
N ASN A 63 -2.92 24.49 -1.15
CA ASN A 63 -3.31 24.07 0.21
C ASN A 63 -3.52 22.54 0.32
N ASN A 64 -3.99 21.88 -0.76
CA ASN A 64 -4.10 20.42 -0.76
C ASN A 64 -2.72 19.76 -0.83
N VAL A 65 -1.81 20.33 -1.63
CA VAL A 65 -0.42 19.88 -1.74
C VAL A 65 0.32 20.06 -0.42
N ASP A 66 0.15 21.20 0.25
CA ASP A 66 0.75 21.49 1.56
C ASP A 66 0.27 20.50 2.60
N SER A 67 -1.03 20.20 2.64
CA SER A 67 -1.58 19.20 3.57
C SER A 67 -1.06 17.77 3.29
N PHE A 68 -0.88 17.40 2.02
CA PHE A 68 -0.21 16.13 1.68
C PHE A 68 1.25 16.15 2.14
N ASN A 69 1.96 17.26 1.94
CA ASN A 69 3.33 17.43 2.41
C ASN A 69 3.42 17.35 3.95
N GLU A 70 2.49 17.95 4.69
CA GLU A 70 2.40 17.85 6.15
C GLU A 70 2.26 16.40 6.59
N THR A 71 1.37 15.63 5.95
CA THR A 71 1.21 14.20 6.25
C THR A 71 2.47 13.39 5.98
N LEU A 72 3.16 13.64 4.87
CA LEU A 72 4.42 12.95 4.60
C LEU A 72 5.52 13.38 5.57
N SER A 73 5.55 14.67 5.95
CA SER A 73 6.49 15.21 6.93
C SER A 73 6.28 14.62 8.33
N GLU A 74 5.05 14.38 8.75
CA GLU A 74 4.72 13.65 10.00
C GLU A 74 5.35 12.25 9.98
N VAL A 75 5.24 11.54 8.85
CA VAL A 75 5.86 10.22 8.70
C VAL A 75 7.40 10.32 8.67
N THR A 76 7.96 11.28 7.92
CA THR A 76 9.42 11.50 7.83
C THR A 76 10.03 11.90 9.16
N ALA A 77 9.29 12.58 10.05
CA ALA A 77 9.73 12.88 11.40
C ALA A 77 9.95 11.60 12.25
N LEU A 78 9.20 10.53 11.95
CA LEU A 78 9.38 9.20 12.55
C LEU A 78 10.36 8.32 11.75
N VAL A 79 10.52 8.57 10.46
CA VAL A 79 11.35 7.77 9.55
C VAL A 79 12.16 8.68 8.63
N PRO A 80 13.31 9.23 9.11
CA PRO A 80 14.04 10.25 8.37
C PRO A 80 14.67 9.77 7.05
N ASP A 81 14.80 8.46 6.86
CA ASP A 81 15.36 7.82 5.65
C ASP A 81 14.29 7.46 4.61
N GLY A 82 13.09 8.05 4.69
CA GLY A 82 12.05 7.90 3.67
C GLY A 82 12.49 8.48 2.31
N PRO A 83 12.12 7.85 1.18
CA PRO A 83 12.51 8.32 -0.14
C PRO A 83 11.69 9.54 -0.59
N GLU A 84 12.22 10.28 -1.56
CA GLU A 84 11.43 11.25 -2.31
C GLU A 84 10.43 10.54 -3.23
N VAL A 85 9.23 11.12 -3.35
CA VAL A 85 8.14 10.60 -4.16
C VAL A 85 7.50 11.69 -5.01
N SER A 86 6.92 11.28 -6.13
CA SER A 86 6.02 12.11 -6.94
C SER A 86 4.58 11.71 -6.67
N LEU A 87 3.69 12.69 -6.55
CA LEU A 87 2.25 12.48 -6.32
C LEU A 87 1.46 12.63 -7.61
N TYR A 88 0.63 11.65 -7.91
CA TYR A 88 -0.37 11.69 -8.97
C TYR A 88 -1.73 11.79 -8.30
N VAL A 89 -2.32 12.98 -8.37
CA VAL A 89 -3.49 13.35 -7.60
C VAL A 89 -4.75 13.27 -8.45
N GLU A 90 -5.64 12.37 -8.07
CA GLU A 90 -6.90 12.12 -8.75
C GLU A 90 -8.03 12.90 -8.09
N LYS A 91 -9.09 13.26 -8.83
CA LYS A 91 -10.21 13.97 -8.23
C LYS A 91 -10.95 13.09 -7.23
N ARG A 92 -11.27 11.86 -7.64
CA ARG A 92 -12.03 10.87 -6.88
C ARG A 92 -11.60 9.47 -7.30
N ASN A 93 -11.29 8.60 -6.33
CA ASN A 93 -11.03 7.19 -6.56
C ASN A 93 -11.39 6.38 -5.30
N SER A 94 -11.67 5.10 -5.44
CA SER A 94 -11.84 4.17 -4.32
C SER A 94 -10.51 3.60 -3.81
N ASN A 95 -9.39 3.99 -4.41
CA ASN A 95 -8.09 3.41 -4.15
C ASN A 95 -6.94 4.43 -4.19
N ALA A 96 -5.85 4.08 -3.52
CA ALA A 96 -4.53 4.69 -3.66
C ALA A 96 -3.52 3.60 -4.01
N SER A 97 -2.33 3.99 -4.46
CA SER A 97 -1.25 3.02 -4.71
C SER A 97 0.12 3.66 -4.79
N PHE A 98 1.13 2.98 -4.25
CA PHE A 98 2.53 3.19 -4.56
C PHE A 98 3.01 2.20 -5.63
N ASP A 99 3.74 2.69 -6.63
CA ASP A 99 4.20 1.88 -7.78
C ASP A 99 5.47 1.04 -7.51
N MET A 100 5.90 0.98 -6.25
CA MET A 100 7.15 0.36 -5.79
C MET A 100 8.44 1.10 -6.19
N GLY A 101 8.34 2.19 -6.94
CA GLY A 101 9.45 3.01 -7.38
C GLY A 101 9.41 4.39 -6.76
N ARG A 102 8.73 5.34 -7.42
CA ARG A 102 8.74 6.77 -7.03
C ARG A 102 7.37 7.44 -7.08
N ILE A 103 6.30 6.74 -7.46
CA ILE A 103 4.99 7.38 -7.72
C ILE A 103 3.95 6.87 -6.74
N ILE A 104 3.34 7.79 -6.00
CA ILE A 104 2.13 7.54 -5.22
C ILE A 104 0.95 8.15 -5.98
N ARG A 105 -0.08 7.33 -6.24
CA ARG A 105 -1.37 7.77 -6.77
C ARG A 105 -2.35 7.88 -5.62
N ILE A 106 -2.95 9.05 -5.43
CA ILE A 106 -3.80 9.37 -4.29
C ILE A 106 -4.98 10.24 -4.75
N PRO A 107 -6.24 9.93 -4.40
CA PRO A 107 -7.34 10.83 -4.68
C PRO A 107 -7.43 11.93 -3.62
N ILE A 108 -7.94 13.12 -4.00
CA ILE A 108 -8.33 14.15 -3.02
C ILE A 108 -9.52 13.68 -2.18
N GLN A 109 -10.39 12.85 -2.76
CA GLN A 109 -11.54 12.29 -2.10
C GLN A 109 -11.65 10.79 -2.37
N MET A 110 -11.55 9.97 -1.33
CA MET A 110 -11.89 8.56 -1.40
C MET A 110 -13.40 8.41 -1.66
N VAL A 111 -13.78 7.54 -2.58
CA VAL A 111 -15.18 7.24 -2.90
C VAL A 111 -15.38 5.73 -2.94
N PHE A 112 -16.31 5.21 -2.14
CA PHE A 112 -16.64 3.79 -2.10
C PHE A 112 -18.00 3.53 -2.74
N ASN A 113 -18.11 2.43 -3.49
CA ASN A 113 -19.33 2.07 -4.18
C ASN A 113 -20.16 1.10 -3.33
N GLY A 114 -21.37 1.52 -3.01
CA GLY A 114 -22.38 0.69 -2.35
C GLY A 114 -22.96 -0.37 -3.28
N LYS A 115 -23.61 -1.37 -2.69
CA LYS A 115 -24.23 -2.49 -3.44
C LYS A 115 -25.33 -2.01 -4.39
N TYR A 116 -25.97 -0.89 -4.05
CA TYR A 116 -27.10 -0.33 -4.80
C TYR A 116 -26.71 0.87 -5.68
N GLY A 117 -25.42 1.08 -5.93
CA GLY A 117 -24.92 2.20 -6.75
C GLY A 117 -24.78 3.52 -6.00
N ASN A 118 -24.98 3.52 -4.68
CA ASN A 118 -24.70 4.66 -3.81
C ASN A 118 -23.20 4.94 -3.75
N PHE A 119 -22.83 6.23 -3.67
CA PHE A 119 -21.44 6.65 -3.46
C PHE A 119 -21.26 7.09 -2.01
N TYR A 120 -20.31 6.47 -1.31
CA TYR A 120 -19.90 6.83 0.04
C TYR A 120 -18.60 7.60 -0.01
N HIS A 121 -18.61 8.82 0.51
CA HIS A 121 -17.43 9.65 0.54
C HIS A 121 -16.61 9.34 1.79
N GLY A 122 -15.36 8.92 1.59
CA GLY A 122 -14.41 8.80 2.68
C GLY A 122 -14.12 10.16 3.32
N SER A 123 -13.66 10.13 4.57
CA SER A 123 -13.29 11.35 5.29
C SER A 123 -11.99 11.94 4.75
N TYR A 124 -11.83 13.25 4.93
CA TYR A 124 -10.58 13.95 4.63
C TYR A 124 -9.39 13.30 5.36
N MET A 125 -9.53 13.04 6.67
CA MET A 125 -8.52 12.35 7.46
C MET A 125 -8.22 10.94 6.93
N GLY A 126 -9.23 10.26 6.38
CA GLY A 126 -9.05 8.96 5.73
C GLY A 126 -8.08 9.01 4.56
N VAL A 127 -8.16 10.04 3.70
CA VAL A 127 -7.21 10.24 2.59
C VAL A 127 -5.78 10.40 3.12
N HIS A 128 -5.58 11.16 4.20
CA HIS A 128 -4.27 11.36 4.81
C HIS A 128 -3.72 10.10 5.47
N THR A 129 -4.56 9.28 6.09
CA THR A 129 -4.15 7.96 6.61
C THR A 129 -3.74 7.03 5.47
N VAL A 130 -4.50 7.01 4.36
CA VAL A 130 -4.16 6.22 3.17
C VAL A 130 -2.85 6.71 2.54
N LEU A 131 -2.63 8.02 2.45
CA LEU A 131 -1.36 8.58 1.97
C LEU A 131 -0.18 8.16 2.86
N ALA A 132 -0.32 8.20 4.18
CA ALA A 132 0.71 7.72 5.11
C ALA A 132 1.00 6.22 4.93
N HIS A 133 -0.03 5.42 4.65
CA HIS A 133 0.11 3.99 4.32
C HIS A 133 0.89 3.79 3.02
N GLU A 134 0.54 4.48 1.93
CA GLU A 134 1.27 4.38 0.66
C GLU A 134 2.73 4.84 0.80
N TYR A 135 2.98 5.87 1.61
CA TYR A 135 4.35 6.29 1.91
C TYR A 135 5.10 5.28 2.78
N GLY A 136 4.40 4.54 3.65
CA GLY A 136 4.94 3.36 4.33
C GLY A 136 5.47 2.30 3.36
N HIS A 137 4.80 2.08 2.21
CA HIS A 137 5.34 1.22 1.16
C HIS A 137 6.59 1.79 0.49
N ALA A 138 6.65 3.11 0.29
CA ALA A 138 7.83 3.78 -0.25
C ALA A 138 9.05 3.61 0.67
N ILE A 139 8.87 3.86 1.97
CA ILE A 139 9.87 3.60 3.02
C ILE A 139 10.32 2.14 3.01
N PHE A 140 9.37 1.20 2.92
CA PHE A 140 9.68 -0.22 2.87
C PHE A 140 10.58 -0.56 1.68
N SER A 141 10.21 -0.10 0.48
CA SER A 141 10.96 -0.32 -0.76
C SER A 141 12.37 0.26 -0.68
N GLU A 142 12.49 1.48 -0.14
CA GLU A 142 13.77 2.17 0.06
C GLU A 142 14.68 1.42 1.03
N ARG A 143 14.15 0.95 2.16
CA ARG A 143 14.94 0.24 3.16
C ARG A 143 15.29 -1.20 2.75
N ILE A 144 14.40 -1.89 2.03
CA ILE A 144 14.60 -3.28 1.65
C ILE A 144 15.52 -3.44 0.44
N LYS A 145 15.74 -2.40 -0.36
CA LYS A 145 16.66 -2.45 -1.53
C LYS A 145 18.10 -2.80 -1.18
N LYS A 146 18.50 -2.62 0.09
CA LYS A 146 19.83 -3.01 0.60
C LYS A 146 20.04 -4.52 0.66
N TYR A 147 18.98 -5.32 0.55
CA TYR A 147 19.07 -6.77 0.52
C TYR A 147 19.04 -7.30 -0.91
N ASP A 148 19.99 -8.16 -1.25
CA ASP A 148 20.21 -8.66 -2.62
C ASP A 148 18.95 -9.29 -3.25
N PHE A 149 18.10 -9.94 -2.46
CA PHE A 149 16.90 -10.59 -2.96
C PHE A 149 15.85 -9.61 -3.50
N TYR A 150 15.95 -8.31 -3.20
CA TYR A 150 14.98 -7.29 -3.59
C TYR A 150 15.57 -6.20 -4.50
N LYS A 151 16.90 -6.07 -4.56
CA LYS A 151 17.58 -5.01 -5.31
C LYS A 151 17.11 -4.90 -6.76
N ASP A 152 17.09 -6.01 -7.50
CA ASP A 152 16.67 -6.02 -8.91
C ASP A 152 15.18 -5.66 -9.08
N ILE A 153 14.34 -5.99 -8.11
CA ILE A 153 12.91 -5.68 -8.12
C ILE A 153 12.72 -4.16 -8.01
N GLN A 154 13.42 -3.56 -7.06
CA GLN A 154 13.40 -2.12 -6.83
C GLN A 154 13.98 -1.36 -8.02
N GLU A 155 15.09 -1.82 -8.62
CA GLU A 155 15.66 -1.18 -9.80
C GLU A 155 14.68 -1.17 -10.98
N LEU A 156 14.01 -2.30 -11.25
CA LEU A 156 13.00 -2.38 -12.30
C LEU A 156 11.79 -1.46 -12.03
N ALA A 157 11.35 -1.35 -10.78
CA ALA A 157 10.28 -0.45 -10.38
C ALA A 157 10.68 1.02 -10.57
N HIS A 158 11.85 1.43 -10.07
CA HIS A 158 12.37 2.80 -10.26
C HIS A 158 12.52 3.18 -11.73
N ARG A 159 13.01 2.25 -12.56
CA ARG A 159 13.10 2.48 -14.01
C ARG A 159 11.72 2.68 -14.64
N SER A 160 10.72 1.90 -14.21
CA SER A 160 9.34 2.06 -14.66
C SER A 160 8.80 3.46 -14.30
N SER A 161 8.95 3.89 -13.04
CA SER A 161 8.52 5.23 -12.59
C SER A 161 9.26 6.34 -13.34
N SER A 162 10.55 6.17 -13.58
CA SER A 162 11.37 7.16 -14.29
C SER A 162 10.89 7.36 -15.73
N TYR A 163 10.51 6.28 -16.42
CA TYR A 163 9.90 6.39 -17.75
C TYR A 163 8.52 7.06 -17.69
N GLU A 164 7.73 6.81 -16.65
CA GLU A 164 6.42 7.46 -16.50
C GLU A 164 6.55 8.97 -16.25
N LEU A 165 7.50 9.39 -15.41
CA LEU A 165 7.82 10.81 -15.20
C LEU A 165 8.37 11.45 -16.50
N ALA A 166 9.26 10.75 -17.21
CA ALA A 166 9.80 11.22 -18.48
C ALA A 166 8.71 11.37 -19.57
N ILE A 167 7.64 10.58 -19.53
CA ILE A 167 6.46 10.77 -20.39
C ILE A 167 5.78 12.12 -20.08
N GLN A 168 5.64 12.49 -18.81
CA GLN A 168 5.04 13.78 -18.43
C GLN A 168 5.90 14.95 -18.88
N ASP A 169 7.21 14.87 -18.70
CA ASP A 169 8.15 15.86 -19.20
C ASP A 169 8.13 15.98 -20.73
N ALA A 170 8.01 14.86 -21.44
CA ALA A 170 7.90 14.84 -22.89
C ALA A 170 6.59 15.51 -23.35
N TYR A 171 5.46 15.26 -22.68
CA TYR A 171 4.20 15.94 -22.99
C TYR A 171 4.28 17.44 -22.78
N ALA A 172 4.88 17.90 -21.67
CA ALA A 172 5.09 19.32 -21.41
C ALA A 172 5.93 20.01 -22.49
N LYS A 173 6.82 19.26 -23.16
CA LYS A 173 7.68 19.73 -24.26
C LYS A 173 7.09 19.50 -25.66
N GLY A 174 5.81 19.09 -25.76
CA GLY A 174 5.15 18.84 -27.05
C GLY A 174 5.48 17.50 -27.72
N ASN A 175 5.96 16.50 -26.96
CA ASN A 175 6.33 15.16 -27.41
C ASN A 175 7.35 15.14 -28.58
N PRO A 176 8.56 15.66 -28.37
CA PRO A 176 9.56 15.74 -29.43
C PRO A 176 9.93 14.34 -29.95
N ASN A 177 10.03 14.20 -31.27
CA ASN A 177 10.40 12.94 -31.95
C ASN A 177 9.55 11.73 -31.56
N ASN A 178 8.32 11.94 -31.10
CA ASN A 178 7.44 10.88 -30.60
C ASN A 178 8.06 10.01 -29.48
N ILE A 179 8.90 10.62 -28.62
CA ILE A 179 9.65 9.91 -27.57
C ILE A 179 8.74 9.26 -26.51
N VAL A 180 7.51 9.73 -26.35
CA VAL A 180 6.52 9.11 -25.46
C VAL A 180 6.28 7.64 -25.83
N GLU A 181 6.20 7.30 -27.12
CA GLU A 181 5.96 5.93 -27.55
C GLU A 181 7.15 5.01 -27.23
N PHE A 182 8.38 5.55 -27.33
CA PHE A 182 9.57 4.84 -26.89
C PHE A 182 9.50 4.49 -25.40
N TYR A 183 9.18 5.45 -24.53
CA TYR A 183 9.07 5.21 -23.08
C TYR A 183 7.95 4.22 -22.73
N ARG A 184 6.78 4.32 -23.39
CA ARG A 184 5.68 3.35 -23.22
C ARG A 184 6.12 1.93 -23.57
N GLN A 185 6.86 1.76 -24.67
CA GLN A 185 7.39 0.45 -25.05
C GLN A 185 8.41 -0.07 -24.03
N GLN A 186 9.25 0.80 -23.44
CA GLN A 186 10.16 0.38 -22.38
C GLN A 186 9.42 -0.08 -21.12
N ILE A 187 8.37 0.63 -20.68
CA ILE A 187 7.57 0.22 -19.52
C ILE A 187 6.90 -1.14 -19.78
N LYS A 188 6.35 -1.35 -20.99
CA LYS A 188 5.77 -2.64 -21.40
C LYS A 188 6.80 -3.77 -21.36
N ASN A 189 8.02 -3.53 -21.85
CA ASN A 189 9.10 -4.52 -21.80
C ASN A 189 9.50 -4.86 -20.36
N LEU A 190 9.59 -3.86 -19.46
CA LEU A 190 9.86 -4.08 -18.04
C LEU A 190 8.75 -4.88 -17.37
N PHE A 191 7.49 -4.60 -17.71
CA PHE A 191 6.35 -5.36 -17.21
C PHE A 191 6.41 -6.84 -17.63
N GLU A 192 6.66 -7.12 -18.91
CA GLU A 192 6.80 -8.50 -19.39
C GLU A 192 8.00 -9.21 -18.77
N LYS A 193 9.12 -8.50 -18.54
CA LYS A 193 10.27 -9.06 -17.81
C LYS A 193 9.87 -9.48 -16.40
N ARG A 194 9.20 -8.60 -15.65
CA ARG A 194 8.72 -8.88 -14.27
C ARG A 194 7.76 -10.06 -14.23
N LYS A 195 6.83 -10.13 -15.18
CA LYS A 195 5.81 -11.18 -15.27
C LYS A 195 6.41 -12.57 -15.50
N ASN A 196 7.45 -12.67 -16.33
CA ASN A 196 8.05 -13.94 -16.72
C ASN A 196 9.19 -14.41 -15.79
N ASP A 197 9.69 -13.54 -14.92
CA ASP A 197 10.73 -13.87 -13.95
C ASP A 197 10.15 -14.60 -12.72
N LYS A 198 10.44 -15.90 -12.61
CA LYS A 198 9.96 -16.74 -11.49
C LYS A 198 10.49 -16.29 -10.13
N GLN A 199 11.74 -15.81 -10.07
CA GLN A 199 12.33 -15.33 -8.83
C GLN A 199 11.65 -14.03 -8.39
N PHE A 200 11.44 -13.11 -9.33
CA PHE A 200 10.66 -11.90 -9.09
C PHE A 200 9.27 -12.22 -8.53
N GLN A 201 8.54 -13.15 -9.16
CA GLN A 201 7.21 -13.55 -8.70
C GLN A 201 7.25 -14.19 -7.31
N LYS A 202 8.24 -15.04 -7.02
CA LYS A 202 8.42 -15.65 -5.68
C LYS A 202 8.63 -14.57 -4.62
N VAL A 203 9.60 -13.67 -4.83
CA VAL A 203 9.92 -12.61 -3.88
C VAL A 203 8.71 -11.70 -3.68
N ARG A 204 8.09 -11.22 -4.76
CA ARG A 204 6.90 -10.36 -4.69
C ARG A 204 5.76 -11.00 -3.88
N LYS A 205 5.48 -12.29 -4.10
CA LYS A 205 4.45 -13.03 -3.36
C LYS A 205 4.76 -13.12 -1.86
N ILE A 206 6.03 -13.31 -1.50
CA ILE A 206 6.48 -13.36 -0.11
C ILE A 206 6.40 -11.97 0.52
N THR A 207 6.97 -10.95 -0.12
CA THR A 207 7.08 -9.60 0.46
C THR A 207 5.74 -8.88 0.56
N GLY A 208 4.76 -9.18 -0.30
CA GLY A 208 3.51 -8.44 -0.38
C GLY A 208 2.81 -8.24 0.97
N ALA A 209 2.47 -9.33 1.67
CA ALA A 209 1.76 -9.22 2.94
C ALA A 209 2.59 -8.55 4.05
N TYR A 210 3.92 -8.72 4.02
CA TYR A 210 4.80 -8.07 4.97
C TYR A 210 4.91 -6.56 4.74
N ASN A 211 4.93 -6.15 3.47
CA ASN A 211 4.90 -4.75 3.08
C ASN A 211 3.58 -4.08 3.53
N GLU A 212 2.43 -4.75 3.35
CA GLU A 212 1.13 -4.31 3.88
C GLU A 212 1.14 -4.13 5.40
N PHE A 213 1.69 -5.11 6.13
CA PHE A 213 1.80 -5.05 7.58
C PHE A 213 2.66 -3.86 8.02
N PHE A 214 3.82 -3.67 7.40
CA PHE A 214 4.72 -2.56 7.71
C PHE A 214 4.07 -1.20 7.41
N ALA A 215 3.47 -1.05 6.23
CA ALA A 215 2.80 0.19 5.84
C ALA A 215 1.62 0.54 6.77
N ASP A 216 0.87 -0.46 7.23
CA ASP A 216 -0.15 -0.27 8.25
C ASP A 216 0.44 0.20 9.59
N VAL A 217 1.56 -0.37 10.05
CA VAL A 217 2.26 0.10 11.26
C VAL A 217 2.66 1.55 11.13
N VAL A 218 3.29 1.93 10.01
CA VAL A 218 3.71 3.32 9.75
C VAL A 218 2.49 4.27 9.83
N ALA A 219 1.40 3.93 9.14
CA ALA A 219 0.21 4.78 9.09
C ALA A 219 -0.44 4.96 10.47
N VAL A 220 -0.67 3.88 11.22
CA VAL A 220 -1.35 3.97 12.54
C VAL A 220 -0.49 4.66 13.59
N VAL A 221 0.84 4.48 13.53
CA VAL A 221 1.76 5.14 14.45
C VAL A 221 1.88 6.63 14.13
N ALA A 222 2.01 7.00 12.85
CA ALA A 222 2.05 8.41 12.43
C ALA A 222 0.76 9.16 12.80
N LYS A 223 -0.40 8.49 12.71
CA LYS A 223 -1.70 9.06 13.13
C LYS A 223 -2.00 8.89 14.61
N ASN A 224 -1.12 8.22 15.37
CA ASN A 224 -1.28 7.88 16.78
C ASN A 224 -2.68 7.30 17.09
N ASP A 225 -3.17 6.42 16.21
CA ASP A 225 -4.51 5.84 16.30
C ASP A 225 -4.52 4.41 15.75
N LYS A 226 -4.75 3.45 16.66
CA LYS A 226 -4.81 2.01 16.39
C LYS A 226 -5.87 1.61 15.35
N SER A 227 -6.85 2.47 15.11
CA SER A 227 -7.98 2.23 14.21
C SER A 227 -7.94 3.11 12.95
N ALA A 228 -6.90 3.92 12.76
CA ALA A 228 -6.84 4.91 11.68
C ALA A 228 -7.12 4.30 10.29
N VAL A 229 -6.45 3.19 9.94
CA VAL A 229 -6.61 2.53 8.64
C VAL A 229 -8.01 1.93 8.48
N MET A 230 -8.57 1.35 9.55
CA MET A 230 -9.93 0.81 9.55
C MET A 230 -10.94 1.93 9.29
N MET A 231 -10.83 3.04 10.01
CA MET A 231 -11.72 4.20 9.86
C MET A 231 -11.57 4.89 8.50
N ALA A 232 -10.36 4.89 7.92
CA ALA A 232 -10.13 5.46 6.59
C ALA A 232 -10.84 4.68 5.47
N LEU A 233 -11.06 3.39 5.67
CA LEU A 233 -11.64 2.49 4.67
C LEU A 233 -13.12 2.18 4.91
N TYR A 234 -13.61 2.33 6.15
CA TYR A 234 -14.97 2.02 6.55
C TYR A 234 -16.04 2.86 5.80
N TYR A 235 -17.15 2.21 5.44
CA TYR A 235 -18.39 2.84 4.97
C TYR A 235 -19.60 1.94 5.28
N ASP A 236 -20.79 2.53 5.45
CA ASP A 236 -21.94 1.85 6.07
C ASP A 236 -22.54 0.69 5.25
N GLU A 237 -22.38 0.68 3.92
CA GLU A 237 -22.92 -0.38 3.05
C GLU A 237 -21.92 -1.54 2.78
N MET A 238 -20.88 -1.68 3.60
CA MET A 238 -20.02 -2.86 3.55
C MET A 238 -20.81 -4.13 3.85
N ASN A 239 -20.59 -5.19 3.07
CA ASN A 239 -21.00 -6.53 3.50
C ASN A 239 -20.07 -7.06 4.59
N ASP A 240 -20.49 -8.12 5.30
CA ASP A 240 -19.73 -8.71 6.41
C ASP A 240 -18.28 -9.05 6.03
N GLN A 241 -18.05 -9.57 4.83
CA GLN A 241 -16.70 -9.90 4.36
C GLN A 241 -15.83 -8.65 4.18
N GLN A 242 -16.37 -7.58 3.57
CA GLN A 242 -15.66 -6.31 3.41
C GLN A 242 -15.37 -5.67 4.76
N TYR A 243 -16.36 -5.67 5.64
CA TYR A 243 -16.20 -5.16 6.99
C TYR A 243 -15.13 -5.93 7.75
N GLN A 244 -15.14 -7.27 7.72
CA GLN A 244 -14.09 -8.11 8.31
C GLN A 244 -12.71 -7.83 7.71
N MET A 245 -12.60 -7.62 6.40
CA MET A 245 -11.32 -7.28 5.77
C MET A 245 -10.77 -5.94 6.27
N VAL A 246 -11.63 -4.93 6.43
CA VAL A 246 -11.22 -3.62 6.95
C VAL A 246 -10.93 -3.69 8.44
N GLN A 247 -11.74 -4.43 9.20
CA GLN A 247 -11.56 -4.71 10.62
C GLN A 247 -10.23 -5.45 10.88
N ALA A 248 -9.79 -6.32 9.98
CA ALA A 248 -8.52 -7.06 10.04
C ALA A 248 -7.26 -6.20 9.89
N ARG A 249 -7.39 -4.93 9.51
CA ARG A 249 -6.28 -3.97 9.41
C ARG A 249 -6.09 -3.12 10.67
N GLN A 250 -6.96 -3.22 11.67
CA GLN A 250 -6.81 -2.46 12.91
C GLN A 250 -5.82 -3.10 13.89
N PHE A 251 -5.28 -2.28 14.79
CA PHE A 251 -4.36 -2.68 15.86
C PHE A 251 -5.05 -2.74 17.23
N ALA A 252 -6.26 -2.19 17.36
CA ALA A 252 -7.05 -2.31 18.57
C ALA A 252 -7.62 -3.73 18.73
N ASN A 253 -7.83 -4.14 19.99
CA ASN A 253 -8.53 -5.39 20.26
C ASN A 253 -9.98 -5.29 19.75
N ASN A 254 -10.47 -6.38 19.15
CA ASN A 254 -11.77 -6.39 18.48
C ASN A 254 -12.34 -7.82 18.38
N SER A 255 -13.59 -7.94 17.93
CA SER A 255 -14.32 -9.21 17.82
C SER A 255 -14.06 -10.02 16.54
N LEU A 256 -13.09 -9.62 15.70
CA LEU A 256 -12.80 -10.29 14.44
C LEU A 256 -12.43 -11.77 14.63
N ASP A 257 -13.03 -12.63 13.80
CA ASP A 257 -12.79 -14.07 13.74
C ASP A 257 -11.46 -14.41 13.03
N MET A 258 -10.41 -14.67 13.81
CA MET A 258 -9.07 -14.96 13.29
C MET A 258 -8.93 -16.27 12.47
N GLN A 259 -10.02 -16.94 12.13
CA GLN A 259 -10.07 -18.13 11.26
C GLN A 259 -10.74 -17.86 9.89
N GLY A 260 -11.24 -16.65 9.63
CA GLY A 260 -11.96 -16.33 8.40
C GLY A 260 -11.10 -16.37 7.12
N SER A 261 -11.76 -16.47 5.96
CA SER A 261 -11.10 -16.58 4.65
C SER A 261 -10.24 -15.38 4.27
N TYR A 262 -10.55 -14.20 4.82
CA TYR A 262 -9.76 -12.97 4.66
C TYR A 262 -8.35 -13.12 5.25
N MET A 263 -8.07 -14.08 6.13
CA MET A 263 -6.72 -14.34 6.62
C MET A 263 -5.73 -14.77 5.53
N ASN A 264 -6.20 -15.10 4.32
CA ASN A 264 -5.35 -15.45 3.18
C ASN A 264 -5.12 -14.29 2.18
N VAL A 265 -5.77 -13.14 2.39
CA VAL A 265 -5.61 -11.95 1.55
C VAL A 265 -4.39 -11.15 1.99
N VAL A 266 -3.63 -10.62 1.02
CA VAL A 266 -2.36 -9.90 1.23
C VAL A 266 -2.47 -8.81 2.30
N HIS A 267 -3.49 -7.95 2.21
CA HIS A 267 -3.74 -6.85 3.15
C HIS A 267 -4.03 -7.29 4.59
N THR A 268 -4.68 -8.44 4.79
CA THR A 268 -5.27 -8.84 6.08
C THR A 268 -4.57 -10.04 6.71
N LYS A 269 -3.60 -10.64 6.00
CA LYS A 269 -2.88 -11.84 6.42
C LYS A 269 -2.28 -11.76 7.81
N PHE A 270 -1.80 -10.57 8.22
CA PHE A 270 -1.13 -10.34 9.50
C PHE A 270 -2.03 -9.74 10.59
N ALA A 271 -3.35 -9.96 10.55
CA ALA A 271 -4.27 -9.42 11.56
C ALA A 271 -3.91 -9.78 13.03
N PRO A 272 -3.52 -11.03 13.38
CA PRO A 272 -3.03 -11.34 14.71
C PRO A 272 -1.77 -10.55 15.11
N ALA A 273 -0.80 -10.39 14.19
CA ALA A 273 0.40 -9.61 14.47
C ALA A 273 0.08 -8.12 14.67
N ARG A 274 -0.90 -7.55 13.95
CA ARG A 274 -1.37 -6.18 14.18
C ARG A 274 -1.95 -6.00 15.58
N ARG A 275 -2.80 -6.93 16.03
CA ARG A 275 -3.32 -6.90 17.41
C ARG A 275 -2.19 -6.99 18.44
N PHE A 276 -1.24 -7.90 18.25
CA PHE A 276 -0.08 -8.01 19.14
C PHE A 276 0.71 -6.69 19.24
N VAL A 277 0.99 -6.03 18.11
CA VAL A 277 1.65 -4.71 18.11
C VAL A 277 0.80 -3.70 18.88
N GLY A 278 -0.50 -3.62 18.63
CA GLY A 278 -1.37 -2.67 19.29
C GLY A 278 -1.59 -2.92 20.79
N GLU A 279 -1.51 -4.16 21.25
CA GLU A 279 -1.70 -4.51 22.66
C GLU A 279 -0.40 -4.43 23.46
N SER A 280 0.71 -4.90 22.89
CA SER A 280 1.97 -5.13 23.61
C SER A 280 3.08 -4.13 23.29
N LEU A 281 3.02 -3.47 22.12
CA LEU A 281 4.13 -2.65 21.60
C LEU A 281 3.72 -1.21 21.27
N TRP A 282 2.51 -0.79 21.65
CA TRP A 282 2.00 0.52 21.26
C TRP A 282 2.85 1.65 21.88
N PRO A 283 3.35 2.59 21.06
CA PRO A 283 4.26 3.62 21.55
C PRO A 283 3.51 4.68 22.35
N THR A 284 4.18 5.27 23.35
CA THR A 284 3.67 6.37 24.17
C THR A 284 4.27 7.73 23.81
N ASN A 285 5.34 7.73 23.01
CA ASN A 285 6.08 8.92 22.58
C ASN A 285 6.75 8.70 21.21
N SER A 286 7.33 9.77 20.65
CA SER A 286 7.95 9.75 19.31
C SER A 286 9.15 8.79 19.21
N ASP A 287 9.96 8.65 20.26
CA ASP A 287 11.14 7.79 20.21
C ASP A 287 10.77 6.30 20.27
N GLU A 288 9.74 5.95 21.05
CA GLU A 288 9.13 4.62 21.02
C GLU A 288 8.47 4.33 19.66
N ALA A 289 7.83 5.32 19.05
CA ALA A 289 7.23 5.19 17.71
C ALA A 289 8.29 4.89 16.64
N LYS A 290 9.41 5.61 16.64
CA LYS A 290 10.58 5.34 15.77
C LYS A 290 11.10 3.92 16.00
N THR A 291 11.31 3.56 17.27
CA THR A 291 11.77 2.21 17.66
C THR A 291 10.82 1.11 17.16
N LEU A 292 9.50 1.34 17.23
CA LEU A 292 8.50 0.40 16.72
C LEU A 292 8.57 0.21 15.21
N ILE A 293 8.66 1.29 14.46
CA ILE A 293 8.79 1.19 13.00
C ILE A 293 10.08 0.44 12.62
N ASP A 294 11.20 0.78 13.26
CA ASP A 294 12.50 0.15 12.98
C ASP A 294 12.52 -1.35 13.32
N LYS A 295 12.04 -1.73 14.51
CA LYS A 295 11.99 -3.14 14.92
C LYS A 295 10.96 -3.93 14.12
N THR A 296 9.88 -3.30 13.67
CA THR A 296 8.92 -3.94 12.78
C THR A 296 9.56 -4.22 11.42
N PHE A 297 10.30 -3.25 10.85
CA PHE A 297 11.04 -3.48 9.61
C PHE A 297 12.06 -4.62 9.76
N GLU A 298 12.84 -4.63 10.84
CA GLU A 298 13.81 -5.69 11.11
C GLU A 298 13.13 -7.07 11.23
N ALA A 299 12.05 -7.17 12.01
CA ALA A 299 11.30 -8.41 12.16
C ALA A 299 10.78 -8.92 10.81
N VAL A 300 10.20 -8.02 10.01
CA VAL A 300 9.69 -8.32 8.68
C VAL A 300 10.80 -8.87 7.77
N VAL A 301 11.98 -8.24 7.74
CA VAL A 301 13.11 -8.72 6.93
C VAL A 301 13.54 -10.12 7.34
N ILE A 302 13.68 -10.37 8.65
CA ILE A 302 14.04 -11.69 9.19
C ILE A 302 13.04 -12.74 8.72
N GLU A 303 11.74 -12.44 8.78
CA GLU A 303 10.70 -13.36 8.36
C GLU A 303 10.68 -13.58 6.84
N ILE A 304 10.87 -12.54 6.03
CA ILE A 304 11.02 -12.67 4.56
C ILE A 304 12.18 -13.61 4.21
N GLN A 305 13.35 -13.42 4.84
CA GLN A 305 14.52 -14.27 4.60
C GLN A 305 14.28 -15.73 5.00
N LYS A 306 13.52 -15.99 6.07
CA LYS A 306 13.08 -17.34 6.45
C LYS A 306 12.18 -17.94 5.38
N GLN A 307 11.19 -17.19 4.86
CA GLN A 307 10.27 -17.67 3.82
C GLN A 307 10.97 -17.93 2.49
N LEU A 308 11.96 -17.11 2.12
CA LEU A 308 12.70 -17.28 0.85
C LEU A 308 13.46 -18.61 0.78
N LYS A 309 13.90 -19.14 1.92
CA LYS A 309 14.59 -20.43 2.06
C LYS A 309 13.65 -21.64 1.99
N LYS A 310 12.33 -21.43 2.04
CA LYS A 310 11.34 -22.50 1.94
C LYS A 310 10.95 -22.76 0.49
N GLU A 311 10.59 -24.01 0.21
CA GLU A 311 9.99 -24.43 -1.05
C GLU A 311 8.54 -23.97 -1.13
N GLU A 312 7.78 -24.20 -0.06
CA GLU A 312 6.39 -23.79 0.08
C GLU A 312 6.22 -22.64 1.08
N MET A 313 5.27 -21.76 0.79
CA MET A 313 4.94 -20.66 1.70
C MET A 313 4.09 -21.17 2.86
N ASP A 314 4.44 -20.72 4.06
CA ASP A 314 3.62 -20.97 5.24
C ASP A 314 2.23 -20.36 5.12
N ASN A 315 1.25 -20.97 5.79
CA ASN A 315 -0.08 -20.39 5.95
C ASN A 315 -0.07 -19.20 6.93
N SER A 316 -1.15 -18.42 6.92
CA SER A 316 -1.30 -17.21 7.73
C SER A 316 -1.08 -17.44 9.24
N LYS A 317 -1.54 -18.57 9.79
CA LYS A 317 -1.36 -18.91 11.21
C LYS A 317 0.12 -19.03 11.57
N VAL A 318 0.89 -19.78 10.77
CA VAL A 318 2.32 -19.98 10.99
C VAL A 318 3.09 -18.68 10.79
N LEU A 319 2.76 -17.90 9.75
CA LEU A 319 3.38 -16.60 9.48
C LEU A 319 3.18 -15.61 10.63
N ASN A 320 1.96 -15.49 11.17
CA ASN A 320 1.68 -14.62 12.31
C ASN A 320 2.44 -15.06 13.56
N LYS A 321 2.41 -16.37 13.89
CA LYS A 321 3.13 -16.88 15.06
C LYS A 321 4.63 -16.57 14.95
N SER A 322 5.23 -16.82 13.78
CA SER A 322 6.66 -16.57 13.56
C SER A 322 7.01 -15.08 13.66
N LEU A 323 6.21 -14.20 13.05
CA LEU A 323 6.41 -12.75 13.12
C LEU A 323 6.28 -12.22 14.55
N ILE A 324 5.27 -12.65 15.30
CA ILE A 324 5.08 -12.27 16.71
C ILE A 324 6.27 -12.72 17.56
N GLU A 325 6.73 -13.96 17.41
CA GLU A 325 7.89 -14.45 18.16
C GLU A 325 9.19 -13.69 17.81
N THR A 326 9.36 -13.29 16.54
CA THR A 326 10.49 -12.45 16.14
C THR A 326 10.39 -11.06 16.76
N LEU A 327 9.21 -10.43 16.77
CA LEU A 327 8.99 -9.16 17.45
C LEU A 327 9.27 -9.27 18.95
N LYS A 328 8.74 -10.28 19.64
CA LYS A 328 9.02 -10.53 21.07
C LYS A 328 10.52 -10.62 21.35
N LYS A 329 11.28 -11.34 20.52
CA LYS A 329 12.74 -11.44 20.64
C LYS A 329 13.43 -10.10 20.49
N LEU A 330 13.08 -9.30 19.47
CA LEU A 330 13.66 -7.97 19.26
C LEU A 330 13.34 -7.01 20.43
N TYR A 331 12.23 -7.23 21.12
CA TYR A 331 11.81 -6.44 22.28
C TYR A 331 12.20 -7.04 23.64
N ASN A 332 12.87 -8.19 23.68
CA ASN A 332 13.15 -8.93 24.91
C ASN A 332 11.90 -9.19 25.77
N ILE A 333 10.75 -9.46 25.13
CA ILE A 333 9.52 -9.85 25.82
C ILE A 333 9.61 -11.35 26.08
N GLU A 334 9.73 -11.74 27.35
CA GLU A 334 9.68 -13.14 27.73
C GLU A 334 8.31 -13.74 27.39
N ASN A 335 8.30 -14.97 26.90
CA ASN A 335 7.05 -15.72 26.78
C ASN A 335 6.51 -15.95 28.18
N ALA A 336 5.49 -15.18 28.57
CA ALA A 336 4.63 -15.55 29.70
C ALA A 336 4.23 -17.01 29.46
N LYS A 337 4.64 -17.90 30.38
CA LYS A 337 4.30 -19.32 30.30
C LYS A 337 2.77 -19.40 30.22
N GLU A 338 2.27 -19.87 29.08
CA GLU A 338 0.85 -20.24 28.90
C GLU A 338 0.44 -21.33 29.89
#